data_AF-A0A439DCU0-F1
#
_entry.id   AF-A0A439DCU0-F1
#
_cell.length_a   1.000
_cell.length_b   1.000
_cell.length_c   1.000
_cell.angle_alpha   90.00
_cell.angle_beta   90.00
_cell.angle_gamma   90.00
#
_symmetry.space_group_name_H-M   'P 1'
#
loop_
_entity.id
_entity.type
_entity.pdbx_description
1 polymer ?
#
loop_
_entity_poly.entity_id
_entity_poly.type
_entity_poly.pdbx_seq_one_letter_code
_entity_poly.pdbx_strand_id
1 'polypeptide(L)'
;MQEMNTTKGQRRFIVTIAAITCAQQLQACHEQQVSPNADDKMLIRCKTAARLPSLVLLTGFIVCLLLRTAEASLGDRLPEFRECVKVCDRENCDPNNDPTPIPQTGGDTSASYSKTLTYTFRASYTALHHRLLLWTCAQECDYTCQHITTTRRAEAGKPVTQFHGKWPFVRVLGVQEPFSVLFSLGNFLAHQNGLARLRERVPPNSPMRRFYEVFAYFGMASWVFSSIFHTRDFAATEQLDYFGAGASVLYGMYYALVRVVRLDLPSPRRRSILRLWTVFCGALYLAHVSYLKFWRWDYTYNMAANLVVGMVHNLLWTYFSWTRWRETGQSWAIWPSMLVAWIMLVMSLELLDFPPLWGALDAHSMWHLGTIAPAVLWYKYVYTLAALQGTLLTMYSFMIKDSQDLAKTAKLKETMRSLGEPQGRITNPTLSIIQYPTFPSIDNERLRPLPTKPDPVFSDSTIESYLQNVLAELFPVKNDTERESLKTSNIRNQIGYKHNAFPTSTTAPPQGPTARLTRGST
;
A
#
# COMPACT_ATOMS: atom_id res chain seq x y z
N MET A 1 -2.07 38.17 27.87
CA MET A 1 -2.05 37.01 28.78
C MET A 1 -3.49 36.52 28.97
N GLN A 2 -4.01 35.71 28.02
CA GLN A 2 -5.19 34.83 28.14
C GLN A 2 -5.54 34.32 26.73
N GLU A 3 -4.78 33.35 26.22
CA GLU A 3 -5.24 32.43 25.15
C GLU A 3 -4.23 31.30 25.02
N MET A 4 -4.05 30.57 26.11
CA MET A 4 -3.08 29.49 26.21
C MET A 4 -3.75 28.27 26.84
N ASN A 5 -4.90 27.86 26.30
CA ASN A 5 -5.60 26.63 26.74
C ASN A 5 -6.45 25.93 25.65
N THR A 6 -6.68 26.53 24.49
CA THR A 6 -7.55 25.96 23.45
C THR A 6 -6.87 24.91 22.56
N THR A 7 -5.54 24.98 22.39
CA THR A 7 -4.74 23.99 21.62
C THR A 7 -4.63 22.62 22.29
N LYS A 8 -4.62 22.56 23.63
CA LYS A 8 -4.59 21.28 24.38
C LYS A 8 -5.96 20.60 24.42
N GLY A 9 -7.06 21.36 24.44
CA GLY A 9 -8.43 20.82 24.42
C GLY A 9 -8.79 20.18 23.07
N GLN A 10 -8.41 20.80 21.95
CA GLN A 10 -8.68 20.27 20.60
C GLN A 10 -7.83 19.03 20.26
N ARG A 11 -6.57 18.96 20.72
CA ARG A 11 -5.71 17.77 20.57
C ARG A 11 -6.25 16.56 21.35
N ARG A 12 -6.77 16.77 22.56
CA ARG A 12 -7.47 15.71 23.30
C ARG A 12 -8.73 15.25 22.57
N PHE A 13 -9.50 16.16 21.97
CA PHE A 13 -10.75 15.82 21.30
C PHE A 13 -10.56 15.01 19.99
N ILE A 14 -9.52 15.30 19.20
CA ILE A 14 -9.19 14.51 18.00
C ILE A 14 -8.66 13.12 18.36
N VAL A 15 -7.81 13.02 19.40
CA VAL A 15 -7.38 11.72 19.96
C VAL A 15 -8.58 10.95 20.51
N THR A 16 -9.52 11.64 21.15
CA THR A 16 -10.79 11.07 21.60
C THR A 16 -11.64 10.61 20.41
N ILE A 17 -11.69 11.31 19.28
CA ILE A 17 -12.42 10.85 18.08
C ILE A 17 -11.73 9.65 17.42
N ALA A 18 -10.40 9.65 17.26
CA ALA A 18 -9.65 8.52 16.72
C ALA A 18 -9.77 7.28 17.64
N ALA A 19 -9.70 7.49 18.96
CA ALA A 19 -9.92 6.45 19.97
C ALA A 19 -11.38 5.99 20.03
N ILE A 20 -12.37 6.89 19.89
CA ILE A 20 -13.79 6.56 19.80
C ILE A 20 -14.07 5.81 18.49
N THR A 21 -13.44 6.17 17.38
CA THR A 21 -13.60 5.45 16.10
C THR A 21 -13.02 4.04 16.22
N CYS A 22 -11.85 3.91 16.85
CA CYS A 22 -11.23 2.63 17.19
C CYS A 22 -12.10 1.80 18.17
N ALA A 23 -12.66 2.44 19.22
CA ALA A 23 -13.52 1.80 20.21
C ALA A 23 -14.90 1.42 19.65
N GLN A 24 -15.49 2.24 18.77
CA GLN A 24 -16.74 1.96 18.06
C GLN A 24 -16.53 0.85 17.02
N GLN A 25 -15.35 0.76 16.40
CA GLN A 25 -14.97 -0.37 15.56
C GLN A 25 -14.79 -1.67 16.38
N LEU A 26 -14.30 -1.58 17.62
CA LEU A 26 -14.23 -2.70 18.56
C LEU A 26 -15.62 -3.10 19.11
N GLN A 27 -16.51 -2.15 19.37
CA GLN A 27 -17.84 -2.40 19.92
C GLN A 27 -18.81 -2.95 18.86
N ALA A 28 -18.69 -2.52 17.61
CA ALA A 28 -19.34 -3.15 16.46
C ALA A 28 -18.87 -4.61 16.23
N CYS A 29 -17.64 -4.95 16.65
CA CYS A 29 -17.15 -6.34 16.67
C CYS A 29 -17.77 -7.19 17.80
N HIS A 30 -18.19 -6.58 18.92
CA HIS A 30 -18.75 -7.30 20.08
C HIS A 30 -20.25 -7.60 19.93
N GLU A 31 -21.05 -6.69 19.34
CA GLU A 31 -22.50 -6.88 19.16
C GLU A 31 -22.87 -7.93 18.09
N GLN A 32 -21.94 -8.35 17.23
CA GLN A 32 -22.21 -9.41 16.24
C GLN A 32 -21.99 -10.84 16.74
N GLN A 33 -21.60 -11.02 18.01
CA GLN A 33 -21.44 -12.35 18.62
C GLN A 33 -22.75 -12.93 19.19
N VAL A 34 -23.87 -12.19 19.18
CA VAL A 34 -25.14 -12.66 19.75
C VAL A 34 -26.25 -12.59 18.71
N SER A 35 -26.30 -13.57 17.79
CA SER A 35 -27.57 -13.95 17.16
C SER A 35 -27.50 -15.41 16.70
N PRO A 36 -28.21 -16.33 17.38
CA PRO A 36 -28.33 -17.71 16.95
C PRO A 36 -29.61 -17.81 16.13
N ASN A 37 -29.55 -17.63 14.80
CA ASN A 37 -30.41 -18.37 13.89
C ASN A 37 -29.97 -18.22 12.42
N ALA A 38 -29.99 -19.36 11.75
CA ALA A 38 -29.34 -19.59 10.48
C ALA A 38 -30.30 -19.39 9.30
N ASP A 39 -30.85 -18.18 9.11
CA ASP A 39 -31.59 -17.83 7.88
C ASP A 39 -31.35 -16.39 7.36
N ASP A 40 -30.53 -15.59 8.05
CA ASP A 40 -30.35 -14.16 7.76
C ASP A 40 -29.24 -13.81 6.75
N LYS A 41 -28.65 -14.81 6.06
CA LYS A 41 -27.48 -14.59 5.19
C LYS A 41 -27.76 -13.70 3.97
N MET A 42 -29.02 -13.53 3.56
CA MET A 42 -29.39 -12.70 2.41
C MET A 42 -29.74 -11.24 2.80
N LEU A 43 -30.21 -11.00 4.03
CA LEU A 43 -30.64 -9.66 4.46
C LEU A 43 -29.47 -8.77 4.95
N ILE A 44 -28.36 -9.38 5.38
CA ILE A 44 -27.17 -8.67 5.88
C ILE A 44 -26.40 -7.95 4.76
N ARG A 45 -26.53 -8.38 3.49
CA ARG A 45 -25.81 -7.79 2.35
C ARG A 45 -26.35 -6.45 1.85
N CYS A 46 -27.58 -6.05 2.22
CA CYS A 46 -28.17 -4.78 1.77
C CYS A 46 -28.05 -3.64 2.79
N LYS A 47 -27.98 -3.93 4.09
CA LYS A 47 -27.91 -2.89 5.14
C LYS A 47 -26.52 -2.29 5.33
N THR A 48 -25.45 -2.99 4.95
CA THR A 48 -24.05 -2.53 5.08
C THR A 48 -23.66 -1.51 4.01
N ALA A 49 -24.20 -1.63 2.79
CA ALA A 49 -23.95 -0.68 1.70
C ALA A 49 -24.56 0.71 1.94
N ALA A 50 -25.64 0.79 2.73
CA ALA A 50 -26.36 2.03 3.01
C ALA A 50 -25.81 2.85 4.20
N ARG A 51 -24.99 2.25 5.10
CA ARG A 51 -24.40 2.95 6.26
C ARG A 51 -23.03 3.58 5.98
N LEU A 52 -22.32 3.07 4.97
CA LEU A 52 -21.01 3.58 4.54
C LEU A 52 -21.04 5.02 4.00
N PRO A 53 -22.06 5.48 3.24
CA PRO A 53 -22.14 6.85 2.75
C PRO A 53 -22.33 7.88 3.88
N SER A 54 -23.09 7.53 4.92
CA SER A 54 -23.41 8.47 6.02
C SER A 54 -22.20 8.74 6.93
N LEU A 55 -21.31 7.77 7.12
CA LEU A 55 -20.09 7.95 7.91
C LEU A 55 -19.03 8.76 7.14
N VAL A 56 -18.94 8.57 5.82
CA VAL A 56 -18.03 9.34 4.94
C VAL A 56 -18.45 10.81 4.85
N LEU A 57 -19.76 11.06 4.75
CA LEU A 57 -20.31 12.43 4.75
C LEU A 57 -20.13 13.14 6.10
N LEU A 58 -20.33 12.44 7.22
CA LEU A 58 -20.13 13.00 8.56
C LEU A 58 -18.65 13.35 8.83
N THR A 59 -17.73 12.48 8.40
CA THR A 59 -16.30 12.73 8.56
C THR A 59 -15.81 13.87 7.66
N GLY A 60 -16.30 13.94 6.42
CA GLY A 60 -16.04 15.06 5.52
C GLY A 60 -16.56 16.39 6.05
N PHE A 61 -17.74 16.41 6.68
CA PHE A 61 -18.34 17.59 7.30
C PHE A 61 -17.52 18.11 8.51
N ILE A 62 -17.03 17.21 9.37
CA ILE A 62 -16.19 17.58 10.53
C ILE A 62 -14.83 18.13 10.07
N VAL A 63 -14.23 17.56 9.01
CA VAL A 63 -12.97 18.06 8.43
C VAL A 63 -13.16 19.45 7.80
N CYS A 64 -14.29 19.71 7.15
CA CYS A 64 -14.61 21.03 6.60
C CYS A 64 -14.83 22.11 7.67
N LEU A 65 -15.26 21.74 8.88
CA LEU A 65 -15.42 22.68 10.01
C LEU A 65 -14.10 23.09 10.67
N LEU A 66 -12.97 22.46 10.31
CA LEU A 66 -11.65 22.72 10.88
C LEU A 66 -10.76 23.63 10.00
N LEU A 67 -11.30 24.20 8.92
CA LEU A 67 -10.59 25.09 8.01
C LEU A 67 -10.28 26.42 8.71
N ARG A 68 -9.03 26.59 9.17
CA ARG A 68 -8.50 27.85 9.70
C ARG A 68 -7.83 28.70 8.61
N THR A 69 -7.81 30.00 8.82
CA THR A 69 -7.04 30.98 8.03
C THR A 69 -5.54 30.84 8.29
N ALA A 70 -4.74 30.94 7.24
CA ALA A 70 -3.28 30.92 7.34
C ALA A 70 -2.77 32.23 7.95
N GLU A 71 -2.09 32.12 9.09
CA GLU A 71 -1.32 33.22 9.69
C GLU A 71 0.16 33.08 9.28
N ALA A 72 0.83 34.20 8.98
CA ALA A 72 2.27 34.21 8.72
C ALA A 72 3.04 33.66 9.93
N SER A 73 4.16 32.96 9.72
CA SER A 73 4.88 32.31 10.81
C SER A 73 5.38 33.33 11.84
N LEU A 74 5.49 32.90 13.09
CA LEU A 74 5.93 33.77 14.19
C LEU A 74 7.33 34.33 13.94
N GLY A 75 8.25 33.54 13.37
CA GLY A 75 9.61 33.95 13.05
C GLY A 75 9.67 35.14 12.09
N ASP A 76 8.77 35.17 11.09
CA ASP A 76 8.70 36.23 10.07
C ASP A 76 8.31 37.60 10.64
N ARG A 77 7.74 37.61 11.85
CA ARG A 77 7.30 38.83 12.55
C ARG A 77 8.32 39.34 13.56
N LEU A 78 9.38 38.58 13.85
CA LEU A 78 10.40 38.96 14.82
C LEU A 78 11.21 40.17 14.33
N PRO A 79 11.24 41.29 15.09
CA PRO A 79 12.04 42.46 14.72
C PRO A 79 13.52 42.11 14.55
N GLU A 80 14.07 41.26 15.42
CA GLU A 80 15.46 40.81 15.38
C GLU A 80 15.80 40.05 14.09
N PHE A 81 14.87 39.26 13.56
CA PHE A 81 15.05 38.53 12.30
C PHE A 81 15.02 39.49 11.11
N ARG A 82 14.00 40.35 11.05
CA ARG A 82 13.83 41.33 9.96
C ARG A 82 15.01 42.28 9.85
N GLU A 83 15.53 42.74 10.99
CA GLU A 83 16.67 43.63 11.02
C GLU A 83 17.95 42.91 10.56
N CYS A 84 18.17 41.67 11.02
CA CYS A 84 19.29 40.85 10.56
C CYS A 84 19.29 40.68 9.03
N VAL A 85 18.14 40.32 8.43
CA VAL A 85 18.03 40.11 6.98
C VAL A 85 18.32 41.40 6.22
N LYS A 86 17.71 42.52 6.63
CA LYS A 86 17.94 43.84 6.00
C LYS A 86 19.41 44.25 6.01
N VAL A 87 20.08 44.09 7.15
CA VAL A 87 21.50 44.42 7.30
C VAL A 87 22.34 43.47 6.45
N CYS A 88 22.09 42.16 6.52
CA CYS A 88 22.82 41.18 5.74
C CYS A 88 22.73 41.46 4.23
N ASP A 89 21.52 41.67 3.71
CA ASP A 89 21.29 41.94 2.29
C ASP A 89 22.03 43.19 1.82
N ARG A 90 21.97 44.28 2.61
CA ARG A 90 22.63 45.55 2.28
C ARG A 90 24.15 45.42 2.26
N GLU A 91 24.72 44.76 3.26
CA GLU A 91 26.17 44.72 3.44
C GLU A 91 26.86 43.60 2.63
N ASN A 92 26.14 42.54 2.25
CA ASN A 92 26.75 41.33 1.67
C ASN A 92 26.27 40.96 0.26
N CYS A 93 25.13 41.50 -0.20
CA CYS A 93 24.57 41.13 -1.51
C CYS A 93 24.83 42.16 -2.61
N ASP A 94 25.48 43.29 -2.32
CA ASP A 94 25.99 44.21 -3.35
C ASP A 94 27.32 43.66 -3.92
N PRO A 95 27.42 43.43 -5.24
CA PRO A 95 28.66 42.98 -5.88
C PRO A 95 29.86 43.94 -5.69
N ASN A 96 29.60 45.21 -5.39
CA ASN A 96 30.60 46.27 -5.26
C ASN A 96 31.09 46.48 -3.82
N ASN A 97 30.46 45.83 -2.84
CA ASN A 97 30.87 45.92 -1.43
C ASN A 97 31.77 44.74 -1.06
N ASP A 98 32.77 45.01 -0.23
CA ASP A 98 33.51 43.94 0.43
C ASP A 98 32.62 43.31 1.52
N PRO A 99 32.39 41.98 1.49
CA PRO A 99 31.48 41.35 2.44
C PRO A 99 31.97 41.53 3.87
N THR A 100 31.12 42.14 4.68
CA THR A 100 31.36 42.26 6.12
C THR A 100 30.94 40.98 6.85
N PRO A 101 31.65 40.56 7.91
CA PRO A 101 31.17 39.49 8.78
C PRO A 101 29.77 39.83 9.31
N ILE A 102 28.80 38.94 9.11
CA ILE A 102 27.46 39.11 9.69
C ILE A 102 27.64 39.08 11.21
N PRO A 103 27.25 40.13 11.95
CA PRO A 103 27.48 40.20 13.39
C PRO A 103 26.73 39.07 14.10
N GLN A 104 27.45 38.08 14.62
CA GLN A 104 26.86 37.13 15.57
C GLN A 104 26.61 37.76 16.95
N THR A 105 27.14 38.95 17.21
CA THR A 105 27.22 39.52 18.55
C THR A 105 26.04 40.42 18.88
N GLY A 106 25.20 39.94 19.79
CA GLY A 106 24.36 40.79 20.63
C GLY A 106 24.88 40.68 22.06
N GLY A 107 25.73 41.61 22.47
CA GLY A 107 26.31 41.66 23.81
C GLY A 107 27.84 41.73 23.78
N ASP A 108 28.33 42.89 24.19
CA ASP A 108 29.71 43.23 24.58
C ASP A 108 30.75 43.50 23.49
N THR A 109 31.08 44.79 23.43
CA THR A 109 32.31 45.39 22.95
C THR A 109 33.52 44.72 23.61
N SER A 110 34.01 43.62 23.06
CA SER A 110 35.38 43.19 23.28
C SER A 110 35.90 42.45 22.04
N ALA A 111 36.88 43.09 21.40
CA ALA A 111 37.50 42.71 20.14
C ALA A 111 38.34 41.42 20.20
N SER A 112 37.96 40.42 21.00
CA SER A 112 38.81 39.25 21.26
C SER A 112 38.16 37.87 21.10
N TYR A 113 36.86 37.78 20.77
CA TYR A 113 36.19 36.51 20.45
C TYR A 113 35.79 36.39 18.97
N SER A 114 36.58 37.01 18.08
CA SER A 114 36.43 36.95 16.60
C SER A 114 37.46 36.02 15.93
N LYS A 115 37.96 35.03 16.66
CA LYS A 115 38.77 33.91 16.13
C LYS A 115 37.96 32.67 16.47
N THR A 116 37.13 32.09 15.59
CA THR A 116 37.56 30.97 14.72
C THR A 116 36.42 30.58 13.74
N LEU A 117 35.46 31.46 13.45
CA LEU A 117 34.39 31.21 12.47
C LEU A 117 34.26 32.35 11.45
N THR A 118 35.39 32.88 11.01
CA THR A 118 35.48 33.76 9.83
C THR A 118 35.51 32.89 8.56
N TYR A 119 34.51 32.03 8.37
CA TYR A 119 34.18 31.58 7.01
C TYR A 119 33.53 32.78 6.33
N THR A 120 34.21 33.35 5.33
CA THR A 120 33.66 34.45 4.56
C THR A 120 32.30 34.04 4.02
N PHE A 121 31.25 34.80 4.35
CA PHE A 121 29.90 34.60 3.80
C PHE A 121 29.96 34.46 2.26
N ARG A 122 30.89 35.19 1.62
CA ARG A 122 31.30 35.05 0.22
C ARG A 122 31.75 33.66 -0.18
N ALA A 123 32.57 32.95 0.59
CA ALA A 123 32.98 31.58 0.30
C ALA A 123 31.80 30.58 0.43
N SER A 124 30.83 30.86 1.30
CA SER A 124 29.62 30.05 1.42
C SER A 124 28.79 30.11 0.14
N TYR A 125 28.24 31.27 -0.25
CA TYR A 125 27.33 31.34 -1.42
C TYR A 125 28.04 31.18 -2.79
N THR A 126 29.36 31.34 -2.86
CA THR A 126 30.13 31.09 -4.10
C THR A 126 30.52 29.63 -4.30
N ALA A 127 30.28 28.76 -3.30
CA ALA A 127 30.56 27.34 -3.41
C ALA A 127 29.77 26.68 -4.55
N LEU A 128 30.39 25.68 -5.20
CA LEU A 128 29.81 25.00 -6.36
C LEU A 128 28.42 24.42 -6.08
N HIS A 129 28.22 23.81 -4.91
CA HIS A 129 26.93 23.22 -4.54
C HIS A 129 25.83 24.28 -4.38
N HIS A 130 26.15 25.48 -3.88
CA HIS A 130 25.18 26.56 -3.81
C HIS A 130 24.80 27.10 -5.19
N ARG A 131 25.75 27.17 -6.13
CA ARG A 131 25.48 27.52 -7.52
C ARG A 131 24.63 26.46 -8.24
N LEU A 132 24.95 25.18 -8.04
CA LEU A 132 24.20 24.07 -8.62
C LEU A 132 22.75 24.03 -8.12
N LEU A 133 22.52 24.39 -6.86
CA LEU A 133 21.19 24.46 -6.26
C LEU A 133 20.55 25.86 -6.35
N LEU A 134 21.17 26.78 -7.09
CA LEU A 134 20.65 28.12 -7.36
C LEU A 134 20.27 28.87 -6.06
N TRP A 135 21.12 28.80 -5.05
CA TRP A 135 21.00 29.63 -3.85
C TRP A 135 21.50 31.04 -4.15
N THR A 136 20.65 32.03 -3.89
CA THR A 136 20.97 33.45 -4.08
C THR A 136 21.53 34.05 -2.80
N CYS A 137 22.26 35.17 -2.91
CA CYS A 137 22.79 35.86 -1.73
C CYS A 137 21.69 36.21 -0.72
N ALA A 138 20.56 36.75 -1.18
CA ALA A 138 19.44 37.09 -0.29
C ALA A 138 18.87 35.87 0.46
N GLN A 139 18.81 34.71 -0.19
CA GLN A 139 18.37 33.47 0.46
C GLN A 139 19.41 32.93 1.46
N GLU A 140 20.69 33.21 1.26
CA GLU A 140 21.74 32.89 2.23
C GLU A 140 21.69 33.85 3.42
N CYS A 141 21.37 35.13 3.21
CA CYS A 141 21.12 36.09 4.27
C CYS A 141 19.89 35.70 5.11
N ASP A 142 18.77 35.38 4.47
CA ASP A 142 17.58 34.86 5.12
C ASP A 142 17.91 33.62 5.96
N TYR A 143 18.52 32.60 5.37
CA TYR A 143 18.95 31.38 6.06
C TYR A 143 19.85 31.65 7.27
N THR A 144 20.89 32.46 7.09
CA THR A 144 21.85 32.78 8.15
C THR A 144 21.15 33.48 9.31
N CYS A 145 20.25 34.41 9.01
CA CYS A 145 19.49 35.13 10.01
C CYS A 145 18.44 34.27 10.73
N GLN A 146 17.85 33.28 10.06
CA GLN A 146 17.00 32.28 10.73
C GLN A 146 17.81 31.53 11.81
N HIS A 147 19.03 31.09 11.48
CA HIS A 147 19.91 30.37 12.42
C HIS A 147 20.42 31.25 13.55
N ILE A 148 20.87 32.48 13.28
CA ILE A 148 21.27 33.45 14.31
C ILE A 148 20.10 33.72 15.28
N THR A 149 18.91 33.97 14.75
CA THR A 149 17.71 34.22 15.56
C THR A 149 17.35 33.00 16.39
N THR A 150 17.41 31.80 15.80
CA THR A 150 17.12 30.54 16.48
C THR A 150 18.07 30.28 17.64
N THR A 151 19.38 30.46 17.43
CA THR A 151 20.41 30.29 18.47
C THR A 151 20.19 31.26 19.63
N ARG A 152 20.03 32.56 19.35
CA ARG A 152 19.78 33.58 20.39
C ARG A 152 18.53 33.29 21.20
N ARG A 153 17.48 32.80 20.56
CA ARG A 153 16.24 32.41 21.25
C ARG A 153 16.44 31.20 22.14
N ALA A 154 17.15 30.18 21.65
CA ALA A 154 17.47 28.99 22.42
C ALA A 154 18.32 29.32 23.67
N GLU A 155 19.34 30.18 23.52
CA GLU A 155 20.15 30.70 24.63
C GLU A 155 19.31 31.48 25.66
N ALA A 156 18.31 32.22 25.20
CA ALA A 156 17.36 32.92 26.06
C ALA A 156 16.24 32.02 26.64
N GLY A 157 16.31 30.70 26.45
CA GLY A 157 15.28 29.75 26.91
C GLY A 157 13.93 29.90 26.20
N LYS A 158 13.89 30.55 25.04
CA LYS A 158 12.68 30.76 24.24
C LYS A 158 12.51 29.62 23.22
N PRO A 159 11.26 29.24 22.86
CA PRO A 159 11.02 28.21 21.87
C PRO A 159 11.50 28.65 20.47
N VAL A 160 11.96 27.67 19.70
CA VAL A 160 12.24 27.76 18.27
C VAL A 160 10.94 28.13 17.53
N THR A 161 11.06 28.92 16.47
CA THR A 161 9.93 29.39 15.67
C THR A 161 10.10 28.99 14.22
N GLN A 162 8.99 28.81 13.51
CA GLN A 162 9.00 28.66 12.06
C GLN A 162 9.26 30.01 11.36
N PHE A 163 9.91 29.94 10.20
CA PHE A 163 10.16 31.04 9.26
C PHE A 163 9.61 30.62 7.89
N HIS A 164 8.83 31.50 7.25
CA HIS A 164 8.18 31.24 5.97
C HIS A 164 7.39 29.92 5.93
N GLY A 165 6.73 29.56 7.03
CA GLY A 165 5.97 28.31 7.16
C GLY A 165 6.82 27.06 7.43
N LYS A 166 8.14 27.19 7.58
CA LYS A 166 9.07 26.05 7.74
C LYS A 166 9.93 26.16 8.98
N TRP A 167 10.40 25.01 9.47
CA TRP A 167 11.38 24.99 10.54
C TRP A 167 12.79 25.36 10.02
N PRO A 168 13.66 25.95 10.86
CA PRO A 168 15.02 26.32 10.46
C PRO A 168 15.94 25.09 10.38
N PHE A 169 15.88 24.37 9.26
CA PHE A 169 16.73 23.20 9.01
C PHE A 169 18.19 23.60 8.79
N VAL A 170 19.12 22.76 9.25
CA VAL A 170 20.54 22.83 8.91
C VAL A 170 20.75 22.17 7.56
N ARG A 171 21.27 22.93 6.60
CA ARG A 171 21.55 22.43 5.24
C ARG A 171 22.81 21.58 5.22
N VAL A 172 22.81 20.54 4.40
CA VAL A 172 24.00 19.70 4.13
C VAL A 172 24.31 19.73 2.65
N LEU A 173 25.49 20.22 2.26
CA LEU A 173 25.86 20.41 0.85
C LEU A 173 24.82 21.23 0.05
N GLY A 174 24.15 22.17 0.71
CA GLY A 174 23.07 22.99 0.14
C GLY A 174 21.70 22.31 0.04
N VAL A 175 21.58 21.02 0.39
CA VAL A 175 20.30 20.30 0.50
C VAL A 175 19.50 20.88 1.65
N GLN A 176 18.25 21.28 1.40
CA GLN A 176 17.41 21.97 2.38
C GLN A 176 16.95 21.04 3.52
N GLU A 177 16.44 19.85 3.19
CA GLU A 177 15.89 18.90 4.16
C GLU A 177 16.51 17.51 3.96
N PRO A 178 17.74 17.27 4.46
CA PRO A 178 18.53 16.09 4.10
C PRO A 178 17.88 14.75 4.48
N PHE A 179 17.18 14.68 5.61
CA PHE A 179 16.48 13.46 6.01
C PHE A 179 15.21 13.21 5.19
N SER A 180 14.42 14.25 4.88
CA SER A 180 13.27 14.13 3.96
C SER A 180 13.71 13.60 2.59
N VAL A 181 14.84 14.09 2.06
CA VAL A 181 15.43 13.59 0.80
C VAL A 181 15.84 12.12 0.93
N LEU A 182 16.60 11.77 1.97
CA LEU A 182 17.08 10.41 2.20
C LEU A 182 15.93 9.40 2.29
N PHE A 183 14.89 9.72 3.06
CA PHE A 183 13.76 8.83 3.27
C PHE A 183 12.83 8.78 2.04
N SER A 184 12.70 9.86 1.29
CA SER A 184 12.04 9.85 -0.03
C SER A 184 12.75 8.89 -1.00
N LEU A 185 14.08 8.93 -1.06
CA LEU A 185 14.87 7.97 -1.86
C LEU A 185 14.67 6.53 -1.37
N GLY A 186 14.57 6.33 -0.05
CA GLY A 186 14.23 5.03 0.54
C GLY A 186 12.89 4.49 0.04
N ASN A 187 11.86 5.34 -0.03
CA ASN A 187 10.57 4.96 -0.59
C ASN A 187 10.64 4.69 -2.10
N PHE A 188 11.37 5.51 -2.86
CA PHE A 188 11.63 5.25 -4.29
C PHE A 188 12.21 3.85 -4.49
N LEU A 189 13.25 3.50 -3.72
CA LEU A 189 13.88 2.19 -3.77
C LEU A 189 12.91 1.07 -3.37
N ALA A 190 12.02 1.28 -2.40
CA ALA A 190 10.98 0.33 -2.05
C ALA A 190 10.04 0.03 -3.22
N HIS A 191 9.60 1.06 -3.95
CA HIS A 191 8.77 0.90 -5.15
C HIS A 191 9.54 0.26 -6.32
N GLN A 192 10.79 0.66 -6.55
CA GLN A 192 11.63 0.11 -7.63
C GLN A 192 11.91 -1.38 -7.42
N ASN A 193 12.36 -1.76 -6.21
CA ASN A 193 12.60 -3.15 -5.84
C ASN A 193 11.30 -3.96 -5.82
N GLY A 194 10.22 -3.34 -5.34
CA GLY A 194 8.88 -3.92 -5.37
C GLY A 194 8.41 -4.25 -6.78
N LEU A 195 8.62 -3.35 -7.74
CA LEU A 195 8.30 -3.56 -9.15
C LEU A 195 9.12 -4.71 -9.76
N ALA A 196 10.42 -4.78 -9.48
CA ALA A 196 11.27 -5.88 -9.96
C ALA A 196 10.76 -7.23 -9.45
N ARG A 197 10.47 -7.35 -8.14
CA ARG A 197 9.96 -8.59 -7.53
C ARG A 197 8.54 -8.94 -7.97
N LEU A 198 7.70 -7.94 -8.19
CA LEU A 198 6.36 -8.12 -8.77
C LEU A 198 6.44 -8.76 -10.15
N ARG A 199 7.33 -8.26 -11.02
CA ARG A 199 7.50 -8.76 -12.39
C ARG A 199 8.06 -10.18 -12.45
N GLU A 200 8.93 -10.52 -11.51
CA GLU A 200 9.52 -11.84 -11.33
C GLU A 200 8.49 -12.87 -10.84
N ARG A 201 7.71 -12.52 -9.81
CA ARG A 201 6.86 -13.50 -9.10
C ARG A 201 5.42 -13.59 -9.59
N VAL A 202 4.92 -12.56 -10.27
CA VAL A 202 3.52 -12.53 -10.74
C VAL A 202 3.48 -12.78 -12.24
N PRO A 203 2.75 -13.79 -12.74
CA PRO A 203 2.67 -14.07 -14.18
C PRO A 203 2.16 -12.87 -15.00
N PRO A 204 2.66 -12.65 -16.23
CA PRO A 204 2.20 -11.56 -17.12
C PRO A 204 0.69 -11.57 -17.39
N ASN A 205 0.09 -12.76 -17.36
CA ASN A 205 -1.33 -12.99 -17.66
C ASN A 205 -2.25 -12.67 -16.46
N SER A 206 -1.69 -12.35 -15.29
CA SER A 206 -2.48 -11.98 -14.12
C SER A 206 -3.23 -10.66 -14.37
N PRO A 207 -4.57 -10.63 -14.30
CA PRO A 207 -5.36 -9.44 -14.61
C PRO A 207 -4.98 -8.19 -13.80
N MET A 208 -4.53 -8.39 -12.56
CA MET A 208 -4.17 -7.30 -11.66
C MET A 208 -2.71 -6.82 -11.78
N ARG A 209 -1.83 -7.57 -12.45
CA ARG A 209 -0.39 -7.25 -12.51
C ARG A 209 -0.14 -5.85 -13.05
N ARG A 210 -0.80 -5.48 -14.16
CA ARG A 210 -0.64 -4.15 -14.79
C ARG A 210 -0.99 -3.01 -13.84
N PHE A 211 -2.01 -3.18 -13.01
CA PHE A 211 -2.40 -2.15 -12.04
C PHE A 211 -1.34 -1.95 -10.97
N TYR A 212 -0.74 -3.04 -10.47
CA TYR A 212 0.34 -2.96 -9.49
C TYR A 212 1.63 -2.38 -10.08
N GLU A 213 1.92 -2.65 -11.35
CA GLU A 213 3.06 -2.04 -12.04
C GLU A 213 2.90 -0.53 -12.18
N VAL A 214 1.72 -0.07 -12.61
CA VAL A 214 1.43 1.37 -12.72
C VAL A 214 1.43 2.05 -11.34
N PHE A 215 0.97 1.37 -10.27
CA PHE A 215 1.12 1.87 -8.90
C PHE A 215 2.58 2.12 -8.54
N ALA A 216 3.48 1.21 -8.92
CA ALA A 216 4.90 1.39 -8.68
C ALA A 216 5.47 2.60 -9.45
N TYR A 217 5.03 2.84 -10.68
CA TYR A 217 5.46 4.01 -11.46
C TYR A 217 4.99 5.33 -10.84
N PHE A 218 3.73 5.42 -10.41
CA PHE A 218 3.26 6.60 -9.67
C PHE A 218 4.01 6.81 -8.35
N GLY A 219 4.27 5.73 -7.60
CA GLY A 219 5.08 5.79 -6.40
C GLY A 219 6.49 6.32 -6.68
N MET A 220 7.22 5.70 -7.61
CA MET A 220 8.57 6.15 -7.99
C MET A 220 8.59 7.60 -8.45
N ALA A 221 7.65 8.04 -9.29
CA ALA A 221 7.58 9.42 -9.75
C ALA A 221 7.34 10.41 -8.59
N SER A 222 6.41 10.08 -7.68
CA SER A 222 6.08 10.93 -6.54
C SER A 222 7.28 11.11 -5.60
N TRP A 223 7.98 10.03 -5.28
CA TRP A 223 9.14 10.10 -4.39
C TRP A 223 10.33 10.80 -5.05
N VAL A 224 10.46 10.75 -6.38
CA VAL A 224 11.43 11.59 -7.10
C VAL A 224 11.08 13.06 -6.98
N PHE A 225 9.81 13.45 -7.19
CA PHE A 225 9.40 14.84 -7.02
C PHE A 225 9.58 15.34 -5.60
N SER A 226 9.23 14.52 -4.59
CA SER A 226 9.50 14.76 -3.18
C SER A 226 11.00 14.97 -2.91
N SER A 227 11.87 14.07 -3.38
CA SER A 227 13.32 14.23 -3.24
C SER A 227 13.84 15.52 -3.87
N ILE A 228 13.31 15.92 -5.03
CA ILE A 228 13.71 17.17 -5.70
C ILE A 228 13.25 18.39 -4.88
N PHE A 229 12.00 18.40 -4.42
CA PHE A 229 11.43 19.48 -3.62
C PHE A 229 12.17 19.68 -2.30
N HIS A 230 12.40 18.60 -1.53
CA HIS A 230 13.14 18.66 -0.26
C HIS A 230 14.64 18.94 -0.45
N THR A 231 15.18 18.71 -1.65
CA THR A 231 16.52 19.16 -1.99
C THR A 231 16.54 20.66 -2.18
N ARG A 232 15.62 21.18 -3.01
CA ARG A 232 15.51 22.59 -3.33
C ARG A 232 14.07 23.00 -3.58
N ASP A 233 13.61 23.87 -2.69
CA ASP A 233 12.27 24.44 -2.73
C ASP A 233 12.17 25.58 -3.75
N PHE A 234 11.46 25.30 -4.84
CA PHE A 234 10.95 26.26 -5.81
C PHE A 234 9.46 26.02 -6.01
N ALA A 235 8.71 27.05 -6.39
CA ALA A 235 7.28 26.91 -6.70
C ALA A 235 6.99 25.77 -7.71
N ALA A 236 7.90 25.52 -8.67
CA ALA A 236 7.74 24.41 -9.60
C ALA A 236 8.00 23.02 -8.97
N THR A 237 9.00 22.89 -8.09
CA THR A 237 9.33 21.61 -7.45
C THR A 237 8.28 21.26 -6.40
N GLU A 238 7.81 22.26 -5.65
CA GLU A 238 6.68 22.15 -4.73
C GLU A 238 5.40 21.70 -5.44
N GLN A 239 5.07 22.32 -6.58
CA GLN A 239 3.91 21.93 -7.38
C GLN A 239 3.99 20.49 -7.86
N LEU A 240 5.15 20.06 -8.35
CA LEU A 240 5.34 18.70 -8.84
C LEU A 240 5.25 17.65 -7.72
N ASP A 241 5.77 17.95 -6.54
CA ASP A 241 5.64 17.06 -5.37
C ASP A 241 4.17 16.87 -5.00
N TYR A 242 3.42 17.97 -4.88
CA TYR A 242 2.00 17.96 -4.56
C TYR A 242 1.16 17.23 -5.62
N PHE A 243 1.42 17.47 -6.91
CA PHE A 243 0.74 16.77 -8.00
C PHE A 243 1.11 15.28 -8.06
N GLY A 244 2.36 14.93 -7.76
CA GLY A 244 2.83 13.56 -7.65
C GLY A 244 2.12 12.81 -6.53
N ALA A 245 2.15 13.36 -5.32
CA ALA A 245 1.43 12.83 -4.16
C ALA A 245 -0.06 12.63 -4.47
N GLY A 246 -0.70 13.63 -5.07
CA GLY A 246 -2.10 13.56 -5.54
C GLY A 246 -2.36 12.43 -6.54
N ALA A 247 -1.48 12.26 -7.53
CA ALA A 247 -1.59 11.19 -8.50
C ALA A 247 -1.45 9.81 -7.85
N SER A 248 -0.48 9.65 -6.95
CA SER A 248 -0.21 8.38 -6.26
C SER A 248 -1.38 7.97 -5.36
N VAL A 249 -1.91 8.89 -4.55
CA VAL A 249 -3.06 8.63 -3.67
C VAL A 249 -4.32 8.29 -4.49
N LEU A 250 -4.60 9.07 -5.55
CA LEU A 250 -5.74 8.80 -6.42
C LEU A 250 -5.61 7.48 -7.17
N TYR A 251 -4.44 7.19 -7.73
CA TYR A 251 -4.20 5.91 -8.37
C TYR A 251 -4.31 4.75 -7.39
N GLY A 252 -3.81 4.94 -6.17
CA GLY A 252 -3.95 4.03 -5.04
C GLY A 252 -5.41 3.66 -4.77
N MET A 253 -6.27 4.66 -4.64
CA MET A 253 -7.72 4.49 -4.47
C MET A 253 -8.34 3.80 -5.70
N TYR A 254 -7.98 4.24 -6.90
CA TYR A 254 -8.46 3.70 -8.18
C TYR A 254 -8.25 2.19 -8.28
N TYR A 255 -7.03 1.69 -8.09
CA TYR A 255 -6.77 0.26 -8.23
C TYR A 255 -7.28 -0.57 -7.05
N ALA A 256 -7.38 0.03 -5.85
CA ALA A 256 -8.02 -0.60 -4.70
C ALA A 256 -9.48 -0.96 -5.03
N LEU A 257 -10.25 -0.01 -5.59
CA LEU A 257 -11.62 -0.26 -6.01
C LEU A 257 -11.67 -1.38 -7.06
N VAL A 258 -10.82 -1.30 -8.09
CA VAL A 258 -10.73 -2.35 -9.14
C VAL A 258 -10.52 -3.73 -8.52
N ARG A 259 -9.67 -3.84 -7.49
CA ARG A 259 -9.41 -5.10 -6.78
C ARG A 259 -10.60 -5.55 -5.94
N VAL A 260 -11.22 -4.66 -5.16
CA VAL A 260 -12.32 -5.01 -4.26
C VAL A 260 -13.54 -5.51 -5.03
N VAL A 261 -13.95 -4.80 -6.09
CA VAL A 261 -15.13 -5.15 -6.89
C VAL A 261 -14.82 -6.08 -8.07
N ARG A 262 -13.55 -6.47 -8.24
CA ARG A 262 -13.06 -7.37 -9.29
C ARG A 262 -13.34 -6.88 -10.72
N LEU A 263 -13.11 -5.60 -10.98
CA LEU A 263 -13.22 -5.02 -12.34
C LEU A 263 -12.11 -5.51 -13.28
N ASP A 264 -11.10 -6.20 -12.74
CA ASP A 264 -10.03 -6.87 -13.47
C ASP A 264 -10.51 -8.05 -14.33
N LEU A 265 -11.66 -8.65 -13.99
CA LEU A 265 -12.14 -9.86 -14.65
C LEU A 265 -12.77 -9.59 -16.04
N PRO A 266 -12.57 -10.48 -17.03
CA PRO A 266 -13.00 -10.26 -18.41
C PRO A 266 -14.52 -10.44 -18.56
N SER A 267 -15.27 -9.34 -18.41
CA SER A 267 -16.71 -9.28 -18.69
C SER A 267 -17.04 -7.98 -19.44
N PRO A 268 -17.89 -7.98 -20.49
CA PRO A 268 -18.27 -6.77 -21.22
C PRO A 268 -18.79 -5.64 -20.31
N ARG A 269 -19.65 -6.00 -19.33
CA ARG A 269 -20.19 -5.04 -18.34
C ARG A 269 -19.08 -4.47 -17.45
N ARG A 270 -18.20 -5.32 -16.92
CA ARG A 270 -17.09 -4.88 -16.05
C ARG A 270 -16.08 -4.01 -16.78
N ARG A 271 -15.76 -4.34 -18.05
CA ARG A 271 -14.88 -3.51 -18.90
C ARG A 271 -15.47 -2.12 -19.13
N SER A 272 -16.78 -2.03 -19.35
CA SER A 272 -17.46 -0.74 -19.53
C SER A 272 -17.44 0.09 -18.24
N ILE A 273 -17.71 -0.53 -17.10
CA ILE A 273 -17.62 0.12 -15.77
C ILE A 273 -16.17 0.57 -15.49
N LEU A 274 -15.18 -0.27 -15.79
CA LEU A 274 -13.77 0.07 -15.62
C LEU A 274 -13.40 1.30 -16.44
N ARG A 275 -13.77 1.36 -17.73
CA ARG A 275 -13.52 2.53 -18.59
C ARG A 275 -14.15 3.79 -18.02
N LEU A 276 -15.42 3.71 -17.61
CA LEU A 276 -16.12 4.84 -16.99
C LEU A 276 -15.39 5.30 -15.73
N TRP A 277 -14.99 4.37 -14.88
CA TRP A 277 -14.22 4.65 -13.67
C TRP A 277 -12.86 5.28 -13.97
N THR A 278 -12.12 4.77 -14.96
CA THR A 278 -10.84 5.35 -15.40
C THR A 278 -11.02 6.78 -15.91
N VAL A 279 -12.02 7.03 -16.76
CA VAL A 279 -12.32 8.37 -17.29
C VAL A 279 -12.72 9.30 -16.15
N PHE A 280 -13.55 8.84 -15.22
CA PHE A 280 -13.97 9.64 -14.07
C PHE A 280 -12.79 10.04 -13.18
N CYS A 281 -11.93 9.10 -12.79
CA CYS A 281 -10.72 9.42 -12.00
C CYS A 281 -9.76 10.34 -12.77
N GLY A 282 -9.56 10.09 -14.07
CA GLY A 282 -8.73 10.95 -14.91
C GLY A 282 -9.25 12.38 -14.99
N ALA A 283 -10.58 12.55 -15.15
CA ALA A 283 -11.23 13.85 -15.18
C ALA A 283 -11.12 14.58 -13.82
N LEU A 284 -11.31 13.86 -12.71
CA LEU A 284 -11.13 14.43 -11.37
C LEU A 284 -9.70 14.91 -11.14
N TYR A 285 -8.70 14.12 -11.53
CA TYR A 285 -7.30 14.51 -11.41
C TYR A 285 -6.98 15.73 -12.26
N LEU A 286 -7.44 15.74 -13.52
CA LEU A 286 -7.24 16.87 -14.42
C LEU A 286 -7.88 18.14 -13.86
N ALA A 287 -9.11 18.05 -13.34
CA ALA A 287 -9.79 19.17 -12.70
C ALA A 287 -9.03 19.67 -11.46
N HIS A 288 -8.55 18.75 -10.62
CA HIS A 288 -7.77 19.04 -9.43
C HIS A 288 -6.46 19.78 -9.75
N VAL A 289 -5.67 19.26 -10.68
CA VAL A 289 -4.43 19.90 -11.14
C VAL A 289 -4.72 21.23 -11.82
N SER A 290 -5.77 21.31 -12.65
CA SER A 290 -6.13 22.55 -13.33
C SER A 290 -6.53 23.65 -12.36
N TYR A 291 -7.31 23.32 -11.32
CA TYR A 291 -7.66 24.26 -10.25
C TYR A 291 -6.42 24.79 -9.53
N LEU A 292 -5.55 23.88 -9.07
CA LEU A 292 -4.33 24.27 -8.33
C LEU A 292 -3.34 25.06 -9.20
N LYS A 293 -3.21 24.70 -10.48
CA LYS A 293 -2.24 25.34 -11.39
C LYS A 293 -2.71 26.67 -11.96
N PHE A 294 -3.98 26.76 -12.35
CA PHE A 294 -4.49 27.90 -13.14
C PHE A 294 -5.41 28.84 -12.35
N TRP A 295 -5.98 28.41 -11.22
CA TRP A 295 -6.92 29.23 -10.46
C TRP A 295 -6.32 29.74 -9.15
N ARG A 296 -6.01 28.83 -8.22
CA ARG A 296 -5.46 29.20 -6.91
C ARG A 296 -4.61 28.07 -6.36
N TRP A 297 -3.39 28.39 -5.98
CA TRP A 297 -2.55 27.51 -5.18
C TRP A 297 -3.08 27.47 -3.74
N ASP A 298 -3.86 26.43 -3.44
CA ASP A 298 -4.58 26.26 -2.17
C ASP A 298 -4.16 24.95 -1.49
N TYR A 299 -3.23 25.07 -0.54
CA TYR A 299 -2.71 23.95 0.24
C TYR A 299 -3.81 23.25 1.03
N THR A 300 -4.76 24.01 1.57
CA THR A 300 -5.83 23.46 2.38
C THR A 300 -6.76 22.60 1.55
N TYR A 301 -7.14 23.07 0.35
CA TYR A 301 -7.87 22.26 -0.62
C TYR A 301 -7.07 21.01 -1.03
N ASN A 302 -5.77 21.16 -1.35
CA ASN A 302 -4.95 20.03 -1.76
C ASN A 302 -4.88 18.94 -0.69
N MET A 303 -4.65 19.33 0.56
CA MET A 303 -4.62 18.41 1.70
C MET A 303 -5.98 17.75 1.93
N ALA A 304 -7.07 18.52 1.87
CA ALA A 304 -8.42 17.96 2.02
C ALA A 304 -8.75 16.95 0.92
N ALA A 305 -8.43 17.25 -0.34
CA ALA A 305 -8.67 16.34 -1.47
C ALA A 305 -7.89 15.02 -1.30
N ASN A 306 -6.60 15.10 -0.97
CA ASN A 306 -5.76 13.93 -0.74
C ASN A 306 -6.23 13.10 0.46
N LEU A 307 -6.59 13.75 1.56
CA LEU A 307 -7.10 13.09 2.75
C LEU A 307 -8.40 12.31 2.44
N VAL A 308 -9.36 12.93 1.74
CA VAL A 308 -10.62 12.27 1.36
C VAL A 308 -10.37 11.05 0.48
N VAL A 309 -9.56 11.18 -0.55
CA VAL A 309 -9.24 10.07 -1.46
C VAL A 309 -8.46 8.96 -0.74
N GLY A 310 -7.50 9.33 0.12
CA GLY A 310 -6.73 8.42 0.96
C GLY A 310 -7.61 7.67 1.96
N MET A 311 -8.60 8.33 2.56
CA MET A 311 -9.57 7.68 3.45
C MET A 311 -10.40 6.64 2.71
N VAL A 312 -10.87 6.94 1.50
CA VAL A 312 -11.59 5.96 0.66
C VAL A 312 -10.69 4.77 0.32
N HIS A 313 -9.43 5.01 -0.05
CA HIS A 313 -8.44 3.95 -0.27
C HIS A 313 -8.28 3.05 0.95
N ASN A 314 -8.10 3.63 2.13
CA ASN A 314 -7.94 2.90 3.38
C ASN A 314 -9.17 2.06 3.72
N LEU A 315 -10.38 2.64 3.60
CA LEU A 315 -11.64 1.93 3.84
C LEU A 315 -11.81 0.73 2.90
N LEU A 316 -11.44 0.87 1.63
CA LEU A 316 -11.50 -0.22 0.65
C LEU A 316 -10.57 -1.37 1.04
N TRP A 317 -9.32 -1.08 1.44
CA TRP A 317 -8.39 -2.12 1.86
C TRP A 317 -8.76 -2.79 3.18
N THR A 318 -9.25 -2.03 4.15
CA THR A 318 -9.76 -2.59 5.40
C THR A 318 -10.96 -3.50 5.15
N TYR A 319 -11.91 -3.05 4.32
CA TYR A 319 -13.07 -3.87 3.92
C TYR A 319 -12.63 -5.16 3.20
N PHE A 320 -11.72 -5.04 2.22
CA PHE A 320 -11.20 -6.19 1.49
C PHE A 320 -10.51 -7.18 2.43
N SER A 321 -9.63 -6.69 3.28
CA SER A 321 -8.88 -7.49 4.24
C SER A 321 -9.79 -8.20 5.24
N TRP A 322 -10.75 -7.49 5.82
CA TRP A 322 -11.73 -8.06 6.76
C TRP A 322 -12.59 -9.15 6.11
N THR A 323 -13.13 -8.88 4.93
CA THR A 323 -13.96 -9.87 4.22
C THR A 323 -13.17 -11.11 3.85
N ARG A 324 -11.94 -10.96 3.35
CA ARG A 324 -11.07 -12.10 3.04
C ARG A 324 -10.73 -12.91 4.29
N TRP A 325 -10.41 -12.25 5.40
CA TRP A 325 -10.08 -12.94 6.64
C TRP A 325 -11.28 -13.71 7.20
N ARG A 326 -12.49 -13.14 7.15
CA ARG A 326 -13.73 -13.82 7.56
C ARG A 326 -14.06 -15.04 6.70
N GLU A 327 -13.69 -15.02 5.42
CA GLU A 327 -13.93 -16.13 4.49
C GLU A 327 -12.87 -17.23 4.62
N THR A 328 -11.59 -16.89 4.81
CA THR A 328 -10.49 -17.87 4.75
C THR A 328 -9.94 -18.26 6.12
N GLY A 329 -10.09 -17.41 7.14
CA GLY A 329 -9.41 -17.56 8.43
C GLY A 329 -7.89 -17.37 8.39
N GLN A 330 -7.32 -17.03 7.23
CA GLN A 330 -5.86 -17.02 7.03
C GLN A 330 -5.25 -15.68 7.43
N SER A 331 -4.08 -15.73 8.08
CA SER A 331 -3.40 -14.55 8.63
C SER A 331 -2.95 -13.54 7.56
N TRP A 332 -2.56 -14.00 6.37
CA TRP A 332 -2.17 -13.11 5.26
C TRP A 332 -3.30 -12.15 4.85
N ALA A 333 -4.57 -12.53 5.06
CA ALA A 333 -5.71 -11.71 4.68
C ALA A 333 -5.83 -10.44 5.52
N ILE A 334 -5.25 -10.41 6.73
CA ILE A 334 -5.25 -9.25 7.63
C ILE A 334 -4.20 -8.19 7.24
N TRP A 335 -3.18 -8.57 6.47
CA TRP A 335 -2.03 -7.71 6.17
C TRP A 335 -2.42 -6.31 5.65
N PRO A 336 -3.36 -6.14 4.69
CA PRO A 336 -3.72 -4.80 4.23
C PRO A 336 -4.30 -3.92 5.35
N SER A 337 -5.10 -4.46 6.26
CA SER A 337 -5.61 -3.69 7.41
C SER A 337 -4.50 -3.28 8.37
N MET A 338 -3.51 -4.15 8.60
CA MET A 338 -2.33 -3.80 9.42
C MET A 338 -1.50 -2.70 8.76
N LEU A 339 -1.32 -2.76 7.45
CA LEU A 339 -0.60 -1.73 6.69
C LEU A 339 -1.35 -0.40 6.69
N VAL A 340 -2.68 -0.42 6.54
CA VAL A 340 -3.52 0.77 6.69
C VAL A 340 -3.37 1.36 8.10
N ALA A 341 -3.44 0.55 9.16
CA ALA A 341 -3.26 1.02 10.53
C ALA A 341 -1.87 1.63 10.75
N TRP A 342 -0.82 1.01 10.20
CA TRP A 342 0.54 1.54 10.24
C TRP A 342 0.61 2.91 9.54
N ILE A 343 0.12 3.01 8.30
CA ILE A 343 0.13 4.28 7.55
C ILE A 343 -0.65 5.36 8.31
N MET A 344 -1.82 5.04 8.88
CA MET A 344 -2.57 6.02 9.68
C MET A 344 -1.79 6.48 10.92
N LEU A 345 -1.06 5.58 11.58
CA LEU A 345 -0.21 5.91 12.73
C LEU A 345 0.93 6.85 12.32
N VAL A 346 1.66 6.52 11.27
CA VAL A 346 2.78 7.37 10.83
C VAL A 346 2.25 8.72 10.33
N MET A 347 1.08 8.76 9.68
CA MET A 347 0.50 10.01 9.16
C MET A 347 0.13 10.96 10.29
N SER A 348 -0.24 10.40 11.44
CA SER A 348 -0.52 11.18 12.64
C SER A 348 0.71 11.91 13.21
N LEU A 349 1.93 11.53 12.81
CA LEU A 349 3.15 12.25 13.20
C LEU A 349 3.17 13.70 12.67
N GLU A 350 2.58 13.95 11.50
CA GLU A 350 2.42 15.30 10.93
C GLU A 350 1.68 16.24 11.89
N LEU A 351 0.81 15.71 12.77
CA LEU A 351 0.08 16.51 13.77
C LEU A 351 0.95 16.98 14.93
N LEU A 352 2.14 16.39 15.11
CA LEU A 352 3.05 16.76 16.18
C LEU A 352 3.80 18.05 15.86
N ASP A 353 4.06 18.32 14.56
CA ASP A 353 4.74 19.52 14.02
C ASP A 353 5.78 20.10 14.98
N PHE A 354 6.91 19.39 15.14
CA PHE A 354 7.97 19.73 16.09
C PHE A 354 9.23 20.26 15.38
N PRO A 355 10.01 21.15 16.02
CA PRO A 355 11.26 21.67 15.45
C PRO A 355 12.29 20.54 15.23
N PRO A 356 13.12 20.64 14.19
CA PRO A 356 13.99 19.55 13.77
C PRO A 356 14.97 19.16 14.88
N LEU A 357 14.87 17.90 15.31
CA LEU A 357 15.83 17.24 16.17
C LEU A 357 17.18 17.16 15.46
N TRP A 358 18.25 17.50 16.19
CA TRP A 358 19.61 17.60 15.66
C TRP A 358 19.72 18.50 14.43
N GLY A 359 18.82 19.47 14.28
CA GLY A 359 18.82 20.44 13.19
C GLY A 359 18.34 19.91 11.85
N ALA A 360 17.95 18.63 11.72
CA ALA A 360 17.55 18.07 10.43
C ALA A 360 16.36 17.09 10.46
N LEU A 361 16.07 16.40 11.59
CA LEU A 361 15.04 15.37 11.67
C LEU A 361 13.76 15.93 12.30
N ASP A 362 12.68 16.00 11.55
CA ASP A 362 11.40 16.57 11.97
C ASP A 362 10.23 15.56 11.82
N ALA A 363 9.02 16.02 12.12
CA ALA A 363 7.81 15.20 11.99
C ALA A 363 7.60 14.71 10.55
N HIS A 364 7.84 15.59 9.58
CA HIS A 364 7.62 15.32 8.17
C HIS A 364 8.58 14.25 7.65
N SER A 365 9.89 14.40 7.88
CA SER A 365 10.89 13.37 7.53
C SER A 365 10.63 12.03 8.24
N MET A 366 10.14 12.03 9.49
CA MET A 366 9.72 10.78 10.14
C MET A 366 8.52 10.12 9.46
N TRP A 367 7.61 10.90 8.88
CA TRP A 367 6.54 10.39 8.02
C TRP A 367 7.11 9.68 6.80
N HIS A 368 8.04 10.31 6.07
CA HIS A 368 8.76 9.68 4.95
C HIS A 368 9.43 8.37 5.37
N LEU A 369 10.13 8.35 6.50
CA LEU A 369 10.80 7.14 7.01
C LEU A 369 9.78 6.02 7.28
N GLY A 370 8.69 6.35 7.96
CA GLY A 370 7.69 5.38 8.41
C GLY A 370 6.87 4.74 7.29
N THR A 371 6.87 5.29 6.07
CA THR A 371 6.17 4.71 4.91
C THR A 371 7.00 3.69 4.12
N ILE A 372 8.33 3.64 4.32
CA ILE A 372 9.23 2.73 3.59
C ILE A 372 8.86 1.26 3.86
N ALA A 373 8.77 0.86 5.13
CA ALA A 373 8.48 -0.51 5.52
C ALA A 373 7.07 -0.96 5.04
N PRO A 374 6.01 -0.15 5.22
CA PRO A 374 4.71 -0.42 4.61
C PRO A 374 4.76 -0.64 3.09
N ALA A 375 5.52 0.16 2.35
CA ALA A 375 5.66 -0.02 0.90
C ALA A 375 6.29 -1.39 0.56
N VAL A 376 7.37 -1.78 1.25
CA VAL A 376 8.01 -3.09 1.07
C VAL A 376 7.03 -4.24 1.38
N LEU A 377 6.32 -4.15 2.51
CA LEU A 377 5.36 -5.16 2.94
C LEU A 377 4.14 -5.23 2.01
N TRP A 378 3.75 -4.10 1.42
CA TRP A 378 2.69 -4.04 0.41
C TRP A 378 3.04 -4.87 -0.82
N TYR A 379 4.23 -4.70 -1.39
CA TYR A 379 4.66 -5.53 -2.52
C TYR A 379 4.74 -7.01 -2.14
N LYS A 380 5.24 -7.31 -0.94
CA LYS A 380 5.25 -8.67 -0.39
C LYS A 380 3.86 -9.30 -0.38
N TYR A 381 2.90 -8.56 0.16
CA TYR A 381 1.51 -8.98 0.14
C TYR A 381 0.98 -9.25 -1.27
N VAL A 382 1.23 -8.35 -2.21
CA VAL A 382 0.72 -8.44 -3.59
C VAL A 382 1.20 -9.71 -4.30
N TYR A 383 2.51 -10.02 -4.26
CA TYR A 383 2.99 -11.23 -4.93
C TYR A 383 2.65 -12.52 -4.16
N THR A 384 2.54 -12.48 -2.83
CA THR A 384 2.03 -13.63 -2.05
C THR A 384 0.58 -13.93 -2.41
N LEU A 385 -0.25 -12.89 -2.51
CA LEU A 385 -1.65 -13.00 -2.92
C LEU A 385 -1.77 -13.55 -4.34
N ALA A 386 -0.94 -13.08 -5.27
CA ALA A 386 -0.92 -13.58 -6.63
C ALA A 386 -0.51 -15.06 -6.71
N ALA A 387 0.50 -15.48 -5.92
CA ALA A 387 0.92 -16.87 -5.85
C ALA A 387 -0.20 -17.78 -5.33
N LEU A 388 -0.87 -17.39 -4.23
CA LEU A 388 -2.00 -18.14 -3.67
C LEU A 388 -3.17 -18.28 -4.67
N GLN A 389 -3.47 -17.21 -5.41
CA GLN A 389 -4.49 -17.25 -6.46
C GLN A 389 -4.08 -18.14 -7.64
N GLY A 390 -2.80 -18.13 -8.01
CA GLY A 390 -2.23 -19.04 -9.00
C GLY A 390 -2.46 -20.49 -8.61
N THR A 391 -1.99 -20.90 -7.42
CA THR A 391 -2.09 -22.28 -6.93
C THR A 391 -3.54 -22.79 -6.88
N LEU A 392 -4.48 -21.97 -6.43
CA LEU A 392 -5.90 -22.34 -6.40
C LEU A 392 -6.47 -22.58 -7.79
N LEU A 393 -6.08 -21.78 -8.78
CA LEU A 393 -6.51 -21.95 -10.17
C LEU A 393 -5.88 -23.20 -10.80
N THR A 394 -4.60 -23.48 -10.53
CA THR A 394 -3.96 -24.71 -11.01
C THR A 394 -4.61 -25.95 -10.40
N MET A 395 -4.87 -25.93 -9.09
CA MET A 395 -5.54 -27.04 -8.40
C MET A 395 -6.96 -27.26 -8.93
N TYR A 396 -7.72 -26.18 -9.16
CA TYR A 396 -9.06 -26.27 -9.73
C TYR A 396 -9.05 -26.80 -11.18
N SER A 397 -8.10 -26.34 -12.01
CA SER A 397 -7.94 -26.84 -13.38
C SER A 397 -7.54 -28.32 -13.39
N PHE A 398 -6.70 -28.75 -12.45
CA PHE A 398 -6.33 -30.16 -12.30
C PHE A 398 -7.54 -31.02 -11.92
N MET A 399 -8.33 -30.58 -10.92
CA MET A 399 -9.54 -31.31 -10.52
C MET A 399 -10.59 -31.39 -11.64
N ILE A 400 -10.79 -30.32 -12.42
CA ILE A 400 -11.69 -30.37 -13.58
C ILE A 400 -11.18 -31.37 -14.61
N LYS A 401 -9.88 -31.34 -14.93
CA LYS A 401 -9.29 -32.27 -15.90
C LYS A 401 -9.45 -33.72 -15.45
N ASP A 402 -9.16 -34.01 -14.18
CA ASP A 402 -9.33 -35.33 -13.59
C ASP A 402 -10.81 -35.80 -13.66
N SER A 403 -11.76 -34.91 -13.34
CA SER A 403 -13.20 -35.21 -13.46
C SER A 403 -13.64 -35.50 -14.90
N GLN A 404 -13.11 -34.77 -15.88
CA GLN A 404 -13.40 -34.97 -17.30
C GLN A 404 -12.78 -36.26 -17.83
N ASP A 405 -11.57 -36.58 -17.39
CA ASP A 405 -10.87 -37.80 -17.78
C ASP A 405 -11.53 -39.04 -17.14
N LEU A 406 -11.99 -38.96 -15.88
CA LEU A 406 -12.84 -39.99 -15.28
C LEU A 406 -14.14 -40.20 -16.06
N ALA A 407 -14.83 -39.13 -16.44
CA ALA A 407 -16.08 -39.21 -17.21
C ALA A 407 -15.89 -39.86 -18.59
N LYS A 408 -14.79 -39.54 -19.29
CA LYS A 408 -14.42 -40.19 -20.56
C LYS A 408 -14.14 -41.68 -20.37
N THR A 409 -13.43 -42.04 -19.31
CA THR A 409 -13.06 -43.44 -19.02
C THR A 409 -14.29 -44.28 -18.67
N ALA A 410 -15.23 -43.70 -17.92
CA ALA A 410 -16.52 -44.34 -17.60
C ALA A 410 -17.35 -44.58 -18.87
N LYS A 411 -17.46 -43.56 -19.74
CA LYS A 411 -18.18 -43.67 -21.02
C LYS A 411 -17.55 -44.68 -21.98
N LEU A 412 -16.23 -44.77 -22.00
CA LEU A 412 -15.51 -45.80 -22.76
C LEU A 412 -15.82 -47.19 -22.22
N LYS A 413 -15.82 -47.38 -20.90
CA LYS A 413 -16.13 -48.67 -20.26
C LYS A 413 -17.57 -49.11 -20.48
N GLU A 414 -18.51 -48.17 -20.50
CA GLU A 414 -19.90 -48.41 -20.84
C GLU A 414 -20.08 -48.78 -22.32
N THR A 415 -19.36 -48.10 -23.21
CA THR A 415 -19.31 -48.44 -24.64
C THR A 415 -18.73 -49.84 -24.86
N MET A 416 -17.64 -50.20 -24.15
CA MET A 416 -17.05 -51.54 -24.21
C MET A 416 -17.98 -52.62 -23.64
N ARG A 417 -18.77 -52.32 -22.59
CA ARG A 417 -19.80 -53.24 -22.08
C ARG A 417 -20.96 -53.41 -23.07
N SER A 418 -21.33 -52.36 -23.80
CA SER A 418 -22.37 -52.43 -24.83
C SER A 418 -21.96 -53.21 -26.09
N LEU A 419 -20.65 -53.41 -26.29
CA LEU A 419 -20.10 -54.17 -27.41
C LEU A 419 -19.99 -55.69 -27.16
N GLY A 420 -20.37 -56.16 -25.96
CA GLY A 420 -20.54 -57.59 -25.65
C GLY A 420 -19.23 -58.36 -25.43
N GLU A 421 -19.19 -59.17 -24.37
CA GLU A 421 -18.19 -60.24 -24.24
C GLU A 421 -18.37 -61.28 -25.36
N PRO A 422 -17.30 -61.70 -26.06
CA PRO A 422 -17.40 -62.85 -26.94
C PRO A 422 -17.45 -64.12 -26.09
N GLN A 423 -18.66 -64.65 -25.86
CA GLN A 423 -18.84 -66.07 -25.55
C GLN A 423 -18.60 -66.87 -26.82
N GLY A 424 -17.48 -67.59 -26.90
CA GLY A 424 -17.25 -68.51 -28.01
C GLY A 424 -15.81 -68.99 -28.15
N ARG A 425 -15.53 -70.16 -27.57
CA ARG A 425 -14.39 -71.02 -27.93
C ARG A 425 -14.52 -71.41 -29.41
N ILE A 426 -13.50 -71.16 -30.24
CA ILE A 426 -13.01 -71.99 -31.38
C ILE A 426 -11.72 -71.36 -31.94
N THR A 427 -10.91 -72.22 -32.50
CA THR A 427 -9.48 -72.22 -32.86
C THR A 427 -9.02 -71.24 -33.96
N ASN A 428 -7.74 -70.83 -33.84
CA ASN A 428 -6.82 -70.23 -34.83
C ASN A 428 -6.92 -70.77 -36.30
N PRO A 429 -6.30 -70.14 -37.31
CA PRO A 429 -6.40 -68.74 -37.74
C PRO A 429 -6.49 -68.60 -39.28
N THR A 430 -7.18 -67.61 -39.85
CA THR A 430 -6.81 -67.12 -41.21
C THR A 430 -7.28 -65.69 -41.45
N LEU A 431 -6.31 -64.88 -41.86
CA LEU A 431 -6.41 -63.49 -42.28
C LEU A 431 -7.32 -63.39 -43.53
N SER A 432 -8.35 -62.54 -43.50
CA SER A 432 -8.90 -61.95 -44.73
C SER A 432 -9.53 -60.58 -44.47
N ILE A 433 -9.28 -59.70 -45.43
CA ILE A 433 -9.54 -58.27 -45.51
C ILE A 433 -11.02 -58.03 -45.81
N ILE A 434 -11.70 -57.13 -45.08
CA ILE A 434 -12.94 -56.47 -45.57
C ILE A 434 -12.92 -54.98 -45.19
N GLN A 435 -13.27 -54.15 -46.18
CA GLN A 435 -13.21 -52.70 -46.29
C GLN A 435 -14.16 -51.95 -45.34
N TYR A 436 -13.75 -50.74 -44.92
CA TYR A 436 -14.62 -49.74 -44.28
C TYR A 436 -15.24 -48.81 -45.34
N PRO A 437 -16.51 -48.40 -45.20
CA PRO A 437 -17.09 -47.35 -46.05
C PRO A 437 -16.66 -45.94 -45.61
N THR A 438 -16.43 -45.12 -46.63
CA THR A 438 -16.05 -43.71 -46.66
C THR A 438 -17.13 -42.78 -46.07
N PHE A 439 -16.72 -41.76 -45.30
CA PHE A 439 -17.54 -40.59 -44.95
C PHE A 439 -17.11 -39.36 -45.79
N PRO A 440 -18.03 -38.41 -46.09
CA PRO A 440 -17.82 -37.39 -47.12
C PRO A 440 -16.94 -36.22 -46.69
N SER A 441 -16.28 -35.63 -47.70
CA SER A 441 -15.37 -34.48 -47.65
C SER A 441 -16.09 -33.18 -47.26
N ILE A 442 -15.47 -32.40 -46.36
CA ILE A 442 -15.78 -30.99 -46.14
C ILE A 442 -14.63 -30.16 -46.74
N ASP A 443 -14.99 -29.22 -47.61
CA ASP A 443 -14.09 -28.33 -48.35
C ASP A 443 -13.19 -27.49 -47.43
N ASN A 444 -11.88 -27.54 -47.70
CA ASN A 444 -10.86 -26.69 -47.12
C ASN A 444 -10.51 -25.56 -48.10
N GLU A 445 -11.15 -24.40 -47.98
CA GLU A 445 -10.59 -23.19 -48.57
C GLU A 445 -10.97 -21.93 -47.79
N ARG A 446 -10.17 -21.63 -46.76
CA ARG A 446 -9.73 -20.30 -46.28
C ARG A 446 -9.32 -20.42 -44.82
N LEU A 447 -8.01 -20.38 -44.56
CA LEU A 447 -7.36 -19.57 -43.52
C LEU A 447 -5.85 -19.83 -43.56
N ARG A 448 -5.07 -18.75 -43.59
CA ARG A 448 -3.60 -18.70 -43.68
C ARG A 448 -2.92 -19.38 -42.48
N PRO A 449 -1.69 -19.93 -42.64
CA PRO A 449 -0.97 -20.60 -41.56
C PRO A 449 -0.36 -19.60 -40.57
N LEU A 450 -0.52 -19.87 -39.26
CA LEU A 450 0.28 -19.29 -38.17
C LEU A 450 1.39 -20.28 -37.79
N PRO A 451 2.56 -19.82 -37.31
CA PRO A 451 3.79 -20.60 -37.29
C PRO A 451 3.77 -21.76 -36.30
N THR A 452 4.34 -22.87 -36.73
CA THR A 452 4.66 -24.06 -35.94
C THR A 452 5.94 -23.84 -35.13
N LYS A 453 5.79 -23.69 -33.80
CA LYS A 453 6.66 -24.22 -32.71
C LYS A 453 6.42 -23.46 -31.40
N PRO A 454 6.05 -24.13 -30.30
CA PRO A 454 6.44 -23.69 -28.97
C PRO A 454 7.83 -24.26 -28.62
N ASP A 455 8.76 -23.38 -28.24
CA ASP A 455 10.03 -23.77 -27.63
C ASP A 455 9.80 -24.50 -26.29
N PRO A 456 10.66 -25.47 -25.91
CA PRO A 456 10.45 -26.32 -24.75
C PRO A 456 11.09 -25.71 -23.51
N VAL A 457 10.33 -24.98 -22.70
CA VAL A 457 10.72 -24.71 -21.32
C VAL A 457 9.48 -24.74 -20.46
N PHE A 458 9.12 -25.91 -19.92
CA PHE A 458 8.41 -26.12 -18.65
C PHE A 458 8.20 -27.63 -18.52
N SER A 459 9.16 -28.32 -17.89
CA SER A 459 8.97 -29.72 -17.49
C SER A 459 8.14 -29.77 -16.21
N ASP A 460 7.30 -30.80 -16.06
CA ASP A 460 6.47 -31.02 -14.86
C ASP A 460 7.30 -31.01 -13.56
N SER A 461 8.60 -31.35 -13.64
CA SER A 461 9.55 -31.29 -12.53
C SER A 461 9.80 -29.88 -11.98
N THR A 462 9.67 -28.82 -12.78
CA THR A 462 9.85 -27.42 -12.33
C THR A 462 8.65 -26.96 -11.49
N ILE A 463 7.45 -27.43 -11.83
CA ILE A 463 6.22 -27.12 -11.10
C ILE A 463 6.22 -27.85 -9.75
N GLU A 464 6.66 -29.11 -9.73
CA GLU A 464 6.77 -29.89 -8.50
C GLU A 464 7.82 -29.33 -7.54
N SER A 465 8.98 -28.91 -8.06
CA SER A 465 10.01 -28.19 -7.29
C SER A 465 9.50 -26.86 -6.73
N TYR A 466 8.76 -26.08 -7.53
CA TYR A 466 8.15 -24.83 -7.09
C TYR A 466 7.10 -25.04 -5.99
N LEU A 467 6.26 -26.07 -6.12
CA LEU A 467 5.25 -26.45 -5.13
C LEU A 467 5.88 -26.94 -3.82
N GLN A 468 6.94 -27.74 -3.88
CA GLN A 468 7.66 -28.20 -2.69
C GLN A 468 8.32 -27.03 -1.93
N ASN A 469 8.92 -26.08 -2.65
CA ASN A 469 9.53 -24.91 -2.03
C ASN A 469 8.50 -23.99 -1.36
N VAL A 470 7.34 -23.79 -2.00
CA VAL A 470 6.25 -22.97 -1.43
C VAL A 470 5.59 -23.67 -0.24
N LEU A 471 5.42 -24.99 -0.27
CA LEU A 471 4.89 -25.77 0.86
C LEU A 471 5.85 -25.79 2.06
N ALA A 472 7.16 -25.87 1.80
CA ALA A 472 8.19 -25.82 2.84
C ALA A 472 8.26 -24.44 3.53
N GLU A 473 8.00 -23.34 2.81
CA GLU A 473 7.90 -22.00 3.41
C GLU A 473 6.60 -21.78 4.20
N LEU A 474 5.51 -22.45 3.82
CA LEU A 474 4.19 -22.31 4.47
C LEU A 474 4.01 -23.21 5.70
N PHE A 475 4.75 -24.32 5.79
CA PHE A 475 4.67 -25.28 6.90
C PHE A 475 6.09 -25.66 7.39
N PRO A 476 6.73 -24.85 8.24
CA PRO A 476 8.03 -25.23 8.81
C PRO A 476 7.85 -26.43 9.76
N VAL A 477 8.27 -27.60 9.30
CA VAL A 477 8.26 -28.85 10.08
C VAL A 477 9.34 -28.79 11.16
N LYS A 478 8.97 -29.11 12.40
CA LYS A 478 9.78 -28.85 13.60
C LYS A 478 10.79 -29.97 13.94
N ASN A 479 10.80 -31.08 13.21
CA ASN A 479 11.69 -32.23 13.48
C ASN A 479 12.12 -32.95 12.19
N ASP A 480 13.38 -33.41 12.18
CA ASP A 480 14.01 -34.07 11.02
C ASP A 480 13.44 -35.46 10.71
N THR A 481 12.77 -36.10 11.67
CA THR A 481 12.12 -37.42 11.50
C THR A 481 10.88 -37.37 10.61
N GLU A 482 10.16 -36.23 10.55
CA GLU A 482 9.01 -36.04 9.63
C GLU A 482 9.45 -35.68 8.21
N ARG A 483 10.66 -35.13 8.04
CA ARG A 483 11.23 -34.75 6.74
C ARG A 483 11.54 -35.97 5.86
N GLU A 484 11.94 -37.09 6.46
CA GLU A 484 12.22 -38.35 5.73
C GLU A 484 10.93 -39.10 5.34
N SER A 485 9.87 -39.00 6.16
CA SER A 485 8.53 -39.54 5.86
C SER A 485 7.87 -38.88 4.64
N LEU A 486 8.08 -37.57 4.45
CA LEU A 486 7.57 -36.81 3.31
C LEU A 486 8.30 -37.10 1.99
N LYS A 487 9.56 -37.56 2.03
CA LYS A 487 10.31 -37.94 0.81
C LYS A 487 9.89 -39.29 0.24
N THR A 488 9.31 -40.18 1.05
CA THR A 488 8.98 -41.57 0.66
C THR A 488 7.49 -41.82 0.44
N SER A 489 6.59 -40.87 0.75
CA SER A 489 5.14 -41.08 0.59
C SER A 489 4.58 -40.42 -0.67
N ASN A 490 3.96 -41.24 -1.52
CA ASN A 490 3.30 -40.84 -2.75
C ASN A 490 2.05 -39.99 -2.43
N ILE A 491 2.00 -38.74 -2.89
CA ILE A 491 1.00 -37.70 -2.56
C ILE A 491 -0.47 -38.15 -2.80
N ARG A 492 -0.68 -39.19 -3.61
CA ARG A 492 -2.00 -39.78 -3.91
C ARG A 492 -2.73 -40.35 -2.68
N ASN A 493 -2.02 -40.84 -1.67
CA ASN A 493 -2.65 -41.58 -0.56
C ASN A 493 -3.10 -40.70 0.62
N GLN A 494 -2.58 -39.48 0.78
CA GLN A 494 -2.99 -38.62 1.90
C GLN A 494 -4.32 -37.88 1.67
N ILE A 495 -4.77 -37.72 0.42
CA ILE A 495 -6.04 -37.06 0.11
C ILE A 495 -7.23 -38.02 0.34
N GLY A 496 -7.01 -39.34 0.31
CA GLY A 496 -8.07 -40.35 0.48
C GLY A 496 -8.48 -40.67 1.93
N TYR A 497 -7.64 -40.36 2.93
CA TYR A 497 -7.83 -40.90 4.29
C TYR A 497 -8.64 -40.03 5.27
N LYS A 498 -9.12 -38.85 4.85
CA LYS A 498 -9.92 -37.96 5.73
C LYS A 498 -11.40 -37.82 5.38
N HIS A 499 -11.92 -38.59 4.42
CA HIS A 499 -13.34 -38.50 4.04
C HIS A 499 -14.25 -39.68 4.37
N ASN A 500 -13.76 -40.76 5.01
CA ASN A 500 -14.62 -41.88 5.42
C ASN A 500 -14.50 -42.19 6.91
N ALA A 501 -15.27 -41.49 7.73
CA ALA A 501 -15.61 -41.91 9.10
C ALA A 501 -16.98 -41.35 9.51
N PHE A 502 -18.04 -41.97 9.01
CA PHE A 502 -19.36 -41.97 9.66
C PHE A 502 -19.68 -43.44 10.01
N PRO A 503 -19.94 -43.78 11.28
CA PRO A 503 -20.45 -45.10 11.61
C PRO A 503 -21.99 -45.07 11.66
N THR A 504 -22.62 -45.85 10.78
CA THR A 504 -24.01 -46.30 10.93
C THR A 504 -23.99 -47.81 11.22
N SER A 505 -24.47 -48.22 12.39
CA SER A 505 -24.91 -49.61 12.61
C SER A 505 -26.23 -49.62 13.38
N THR A 506 -27.28 -50.04 12.69
CA THR A 506 -28.59 -50.44 13.24
C THR A 506 -28.55 -51.88 13.75
N THR A 507 -29.09 -52.17 14.94
CA THR A 507 -29.99 -53.32 15.22
C THR A 507 -30.66 -53.17 16.60
N ALA A 508 -31.91 -53.61 16.69
CA ALA A 508 -32.96 -53.28 17.66
C ALA A 508 -33.05 -54.28 18.87
N PRO A 509 -34.03 -54.16 19.81
CA PRO A 509 -33.90 -54.38 21.28
C PRO A 509 -34.40 -55.77 21.76
N PRO A 510 -34.41 -56.10 23.09
CA PRO A 510 -35.55 -55.71 23.97
C PRO A 510 -35.27 -55.52 25.51
N GLN A 511 -36.22 -54.80 26.15
CA GLN A 511 -36.76 -54.90 27.53
C GLN A 511 -35.99 -54.40 28.78
N GLY A 512 -36.72 -53.63 29.62
CA GLY A 512 -36.30 -52.99 30.88
C GLY A 512 -36.28 -53.92 32.12
N PRO A 513 -36.46 -53.46 33.39
CA PRO A 513 -37.01 -52.16 33.83
C PRO A 513 -36.27 -51.43 35.01
N THR A 514 -36.66 -50.15 35.18
CA THR A 514 -36.85 -49.39 36.44
C THR A 514 -35.73 -49.12 37.48
N ALA A 515 -35.58 -47.81 37.73
CA ALA A 515 -35.44 -47.12 39.02
C ALA A 515 -34.12 -47.21 39.83
N ARG A 516 -33.50 -46.06 40.12
CA ARG A 516 -33.61 -45.35 41.42
C ARG A 516 -32.65 -44.14 41.51
N LEU A 517 -33.17 -43.02 42.04
CA LEU A 517 -32.48 -41.82 42.49
C LEU A 517 -31.61 -42.07 43.74
N THR A 518 -30.46 -41.39 43.85
CA THR A 518 -29.84 -40.77 45.07
C THR A 518 -28.51 -40.12 44.62
N ARG A 519 -28.30 -38.80 44.59
CA ARG A 519 -27.94 -37.85 45.68
C ARG A 519 -26.90 -38.37 46.69
N GLY A 520 -25.77 -37.67 46.82
CA GLY A 520 -24.93 -37.67 48.03
C GLY A 520 -23.42 -37.56 47.82
N SER A 521 -22.89 -36.34 48.04
CA SER A 521 -21.60 -35.99 48.67
C SER A 521 -20.38 -36.91 48.55
N THR A 522 -19.28 -36.36 48.02
CA THR A 522 -18.15 -35.79 48.82
C THR A 522 -17.34 -34.85 47.95
#